data_AF-A0A8R7TNE4-F1
#
_entry.id   AF-A0A8R7TNE4-F1
#
_cell.length_a   1.000
_cell.length_b   1.000
_cell.length_c   1.000
_cell.angle_alpha   90.00
_cell.angle_beta   90.00
_cell.angle_gamma   90.00
#
_symmetry.space_group_name_H-M   'P 1'
#
loop_
_entity.id
_entity.type
_entity.pdbx_description
1 polymer ?
#
loop_
_entity_poly.entity_id
_entity_poly.type
_entity_poly.pdbx_seq_one_letter_code
_entity_poly.pdbx_strand_id
1 'polypeptide(L)'
;MSKRHRTAASDPWDDDQDMPPQKAPPGIHRSVYLEWRAGATGRLRDVRDNLRLLAPPPPPPASQEAGLRALGLLDFVRLRLDDAPPRRDLVAALVANYKQFYEWSYARGAFVKVSLDAFADALRLPPPTEGPPDAAAAAAAAPPGLASAAEWFIEAYILKPLRARAAAEGRPRRLPSDVDLALYRAKFGMVHKVDWSRLIWVLAEKEMVDLSKGRRPDWTCHYAAYLQRLIWVDNPGLFQPALPLLGLGGDQNLPSELQSKMQEVEARSKLLDARSKLLDTRAEHLESKSKELEERALASKTLTELELLNRNLLAEKEAINSELVGVQEELGEARKQLMQLDDSMESMKSLSKALFSRERKSNARLLNARWALVTKEIKGNGDLKSHQEELAELQDGMQGLKSLNQVLCSRERESNVQLLDTRWALVTKEIKGNGDLKNLREELAELRDGMQGLESLNQVLVTKNLIHNDKLQAARKELIDGLMVATNGRANIGLKRMGELDPKAVANACRPRLSQKKTLILCSKWEAQIRNAGWHPFKVIMVDDQPMEIFLDDDDKLVELKQEHGDQMFALVKQALIERNKYNPSGGYPETLLWNFKHSREATMEEAVQFIVKKCCANKRKR
;
A
#
# COMPACT_ATOMS: atom_id res chain seq x y z
N MET A 1 6.03 35.17 58.08
CA MET A 1 4.74 34.44 58.21
C MET A 1 3.97 34.72 56.93
N SER A 2 3.49 33.79 56.10
CA SER A 2 3.15 32.38 56.25
C SER A 2 3.28 31.70 54.88
N LYS A 3 3.97 30.55 54.79
CA LYS A 3 4.04 29.73 53.57
C LYS A 3 2.79 28.88 53.50
N ARG A 4 1.88 29.14 52.54
CA ARG A 4 0.83 28.18 52.18
C ARG A 4 1.45 27.11 51.29
N HIS A 5 1.73 25.94 51.86
CA HIS A 5 1.89 24.71 51.09
C HIS A 5 0.56 24.40 50.39
N ARG A 6 0.52 24.49 49.06
CA ARG A 6 -0.50 23.78 48.27
C ARG A 6 -0.06 22.32 48.23
N THR A 7 -0.69 21.49 49.06
CA THR A 7 -0.85 20.07 48.76
C THR A 7 -1.54 19.97 47.39
N ALA A 8 -0.92 19.29 46.43
CA ALA A 8 -1.61 18.87 45.22
C ALA A 8 -2.75 17.96 45.66
N ALA A 9 -4.00 18.44 45.55
CA ALA A 9 -5.15 17.57 45.66
C ALA A 9 -5.03 16.54 44.53
N SER A 10 -5.04 15.25 44.86
CA SER A 10 -5.31 14.21 43.87
C SER A 10 -6.64 14.54 43.19
N ASP A 11 -6.71 14.39 41.87
CA ASP A 11 -7.97 14.57 41.17
C ASP A 11 -9.00 13.61 41.81
N PRO A 12 -10.24 14.04 42.11
CA PRO A 12 -11.26 13.18 42.75
C PRO A 12 -11.58 11.87 42.00
N TRP A 13 -11.08 11.74 40.77
CA TRP A 13 -11.23 10.60 39.88
C TRP A 13 -10.01 9.66 39.87
N ASP A 14 -8.86 10.02 40.46
CA ASP A 14 -7.72 9.10 40.55
C ASP A 14 -8.00 7.88 41.45
N ASP A 15 -9.03 7.95 42.31
CA ASP A 15 -9.53 6.84 43.15
C ASP A 15 -10.64 6.00 42.46
N ASP A 16 -11.02 6.32 41.21
CA ASP A 16 -12.02 5.55 40.46
C ASP A 16 -11.44 4.20 40.00
N GLN A 17 -12.10 3.10 40.35
CA GLN A 17 -11.64 1.74 40.03
C GLN A 17 -11.58 1.46 38.52
N ASP A 18 -12.31 2.22 37.71
CA ASP A 18 -12.30 2.11 36.25
C ASP A 18 -11.32 3.09 35.59
N MET A 19 -10.57 3.89 36.36
CA MET A 19 -9.51 4.71 35.81
C MET A 19 -8.26 3.87 35.50
N PRO A 20 -7.71 3.93 34.28
CA PRO A 20 -6.47 3.26 33.93
C PRO A 20 -5.34 3.66 34.89
N PRO A 21 -4.36 2.78 35.20
CA PRO A 21 -3.29 3.07 36.15
C PRO A 21 -2.43 4.27 35.74
N GLN A 22 -1.79 4.97 36.68
CA GLN A 22 -0.91 6.09 36.35
C GLN A 22 0.36 5.65 35.61
N LYS A 23 0.84 4.44 35.89
CA LYS A 23 1.96 3.83 35.17
C LYS A 23 1.44 3.24 33.86
N ALA A 24 2.16 3.51 32.76
CA ALA A 24 1.86 2.91 31.48
C ALA A 24 2.13 1.39 31.53
N PRO A 25 1.27 0.56 30.93
CA PRO A 25 1.53 -0.86 30.76
C PRO A 25 2.82 -1.11 29.96
N PRO A 26 3.53 -2.23 30.20
CA PRO A 26 4.66 -2.63 29.37
C PRO A 26 4.21 -2.75 27.91
N GLY A 27 5.01 -2.21 27.00
CA GLY A 27 4.74 -2.17 25.56
C GLY A 27 4.25 -0.81 25.07
N ILE A 28 3.72 0.05 25.94
CA ILE A 28 3.00 1.27 25.54
C ILE A 28 3.80 2.54 25.83
N HIS A 29 3.97 3.41 24.83
CA HIS A 29 4.72 4.65 24.99
C HIS A 29 4.03 5.58 26.02
N ARG A 30 4.75 5.97 27.07
CA ARG A 30 4.21 6.69 28.24
C ARG A 30 3.46 7.97 27.89
N SER A 31 3.91 8.74 26.90
CA SER A 31 3.21 9.98 26.51
C SER A 31 1.84 9.70 25.89
N VAL A 32 1.76 8.71 24.99
CA VAL A 32 0.52 8.30 24.29
C VAL A 32 -0.48 7.73 25.28
N TYR A 33 0.02 6.97 26.25
CA TYR A 33 -0.78 6.41 27.33
C TYR A 33 -1.37 7.51 28.23
N LEU A 34 -0.54 8.44 28.70
CA LEU A 34 -0.96 9.51 29.59
C LEU A 34 -1.90 10.51 28.91
N GLU A 35 -1.68 10.83 27.63
CA GLU A 35 -2.58 11.68 26.84
C GLU A 35 -3.97 11.05 26.72
N TRP A 36 -4.04 9.75 26.46
CA TRP A 36 -5.31 9.05 26.43
C TRP A 36 -5.98 8.94 27.80
N ARG A 37 -5.20 8.65 28.85
CA ARG A 37 -5.67 8.58 30.25
C ARG A 37 -6.25 9.92 30.70
N ALA A 38 -5.67 11.04 30.27
CA ALA A 38 -6.17 12.38 30.59
C ALA A 38 -7.61 12.60 30.09
N GLY A 39 -7.99 11.98 28.96
CA GLY A 39 -9.37 12.02 28.45
C GLY A 39 -10.29 10.90 28.97
N ALA A 40 -9.80 9.96 29.77
CA ALA A 40 -10.58 8.80 30.23
C ALA A 40 -11.70 9.20 31.18
N THR A 41 -11.48 10.20 32.04
CA THR A 41 -12.48 10.72 32.98
C THR A 41 -13.73 11.26 32.28
N GLY A 42 -13.56 12.03 31.20
CA GLY A 42 -14.66 12.54 30.39
C GLY A 42 -15.43 11.42 29.70
N ARG A 43 -14.72 10.50 29.03
CA ARG A 43 -15.34 9.36 28.34
C ARG A 43 -16.10 8.43 29.30
N LEU A 44 -15.50 8.11 30.46
CA LEU A 44 -16.11 7.26 31.47
C LEU A 44 -17.41 7.87 32.00
N ARG A 45 -17.42 9.19 32.23
CA ARG A 45 -18.62 9.92 32.65
C ARG A 45 -19.71 9.82 31.57
N ASP A 46 -19.39 10.21 30.34
CA ASP A 46 -20.35 10.24 29.24
C ASP A 46 -20.96 8.86 28.96
N VAL A 47 -20.13 7.80 28.96
CA VAL A 47 -20.59 6.43 28.74
C VAL A 47 -21.39 5.92 29.94
N ARG A 48 -20.92 6.09 31.18
CA ARG A 48 -21.66 5.61 32.37
C ARG A 48 -23.03 6.26 32.48
N ASP A 49 -23.14 7.55 32.21
CA ASP A 49 -24.39 8.29 32.38
C ASP A 49 -25.43 7.94 31.30
N ASN A 50 -24.99 7.65 30.08
CA ASN A 50 -25.89 7.53 28.93
C ASN A 50 -26.07 6.12 28.36
N LEU A 51 -25.13 5.19 28.59
CA LEU A 51 -25.12 3.86 27.96
C LEU A 51 -26.36 3.03 28.30
N ARG A 52 -27.06 2.55 27.27
CA ARG A 52 -28.23 1.66 27.38
C ARG A 52 -27.89 0.30 26.79
N LEU A 53 -27.95 -0.74 27.60
CA LEU A 53 -27.65 -2.10 27.14
C LEU A 53 -28.92 -2.76 26.60
N LEU A 54 -28.81 -3.37 25.42
CA LEU A 54 -29.90 -4.14 24.83
C LEU A 54 -29.70 -5.64 25.08
N ALA A 55 -30.81 -6.36 25.23
CA ALA A 55 -30.82 -7.80 25.31
C ALA A 55 -30.39 -8.42 23.96
N PRO A 56 -29.73 -9.58 23.98
CA PRO A 56 -29.37 -10.28 22.75
C PRO A 56 -30.63 -10.69 21.95
N PRO A 57 -30.49 -10.92 20.63
CA PRO A 57 -31.58 -11.40 19.78
C PRO A 57 -32.13 -12.76 20.26
N PRO A 58 -33.40 -13.08 19.94
CA PRO A 58 -34.04 -14.31 20.42
C PRO A 58 -33.35 -15.58 19.88
N PRO A 59 -33.46 -16.70 20.61
CA PRO A 59 -32.86 -17.98 20.22
C PRO A 59 -33.39 -18.47 18.86
N PRO A 60 -32.62 -19.32 18.16
CA PRO A 60 -32.96 -19.74 16.81
C PRO A 60 -34.17 -20.69 16.83
N PRO A 61 -35.05 -20.62 15.82
CA PRO A 61 -36.09 -21.61 15.65
C PRO A 61 -35.48 -22.98 15.32
N ALA A 62 -36.13 -24.06 15.77
CA ALA A 62 -35.64 -25.44 15.60
C ALA A 62 -35.32 -25.81 14.13
N SER A 63 -36.02 -25.19 13.17
CA SER A 63 -35.81 -25.38 11.74
C SER A 63 -34.44 -24.89 11.23
N GLN A 64 -33.79 -23.96 11.93
CA GLN A 64 -32.51 -23.36 11.52
C GLN A 64 -31.29 -23.96 12.23
N GLU A 65 -31.49 -24.81 13.25
CA GLU A 65 -30.38 -25.34 14.05
C GLU A 65 -29.42 -26.22 13.27
N ALA A 66 -29.92 -27.03 12.34
CA ALA A 66 -29.08 -27.89 11.51
C ALA A 66 -28.15 -27.06 10.61
N GLY A 67 -28.67 -25.99 10.00
CA GLY A 67 -27.89 -25.07 9.17
C GLY A 67 -26.91 -24.24 10.00
N LEU A 68 -27.31 -23.74 11.18
CA LEU A 68 -26.40 -23.01 12.09
C LEU A 68 -25.28 -23.91 12.63
N ARG A 69 -25.56 -25.19 12.87
CA ARG A 69 -24.53 -26.18 13.26
C ARG A 69 -23.51 -26.36 12.14
N ALA A 70 -23.97 -26.45 10.89
CA ALA A 70 -23.09 -26.58 9.73
C ALA A 70 -22.24 -25.33 9.49
N LEU A 71 -22.73 -24.15 9.89
CA LEU A 71 -21.97 -22.88 9.84
C LEU A 71 -21.03 -22.68 11.04
N GLY A 72 -21.06 -23.56 12.05
CA GLY A 72 -20.31 -23.37 13.30
C GLY A 72 -20.85 -22.24 14.18
N LEU A 73 -22.05 -21.72 13.91
CA LEU A 73 -22.66 -20.60 14.63
C LEU A 73 -23.62 -21.05 15.74
N LEU A 74 -23.98 -22.34 15.81
CA LEU A 74 -24.97 -22.82 16.77
C LEU A 74 -24.56 -22.55 18.23
N ASP A 75 -23.29 -22.71 18.56
CA ASP A 75 -22.79 -22.50 19.93
C ASP A 75 -22.82 -21.01 20.33
N PHE A 76 -22.58 -20.11 19.38
CA PHE A 76 -22.70 -18.66 19.57
C PHE A 76 -24.15 -18.26 19.85
N VAL A 77 -25.10 -18.72 19.03
CA VAL A 77 -26.52 -18.34 19.14
C VAL A 77 -27.16 -18.93 20.42
N ARG A 78 -26.60 -20.02 20.95
CA ARG A 78 -27.04 -20.66 22.21
C ARG A 78 -26.28 -20.20 23.45
N LEU A 79 -25.42 -19.19 23.35
CA LEU A 79 -24.75 -18.64 24.52
C LEU A 79 -25.79 -18.22 25.55
N ARG A 80 -25.67 -18.77 26.77
CA ARG A 80 -26.49 -18.35 27.91
C ARG A 80 -25.99 -16.98 28.36
N LEU A 81 -26.61 -15.95 27.83
CA LEU A 81 -26.33 -14.55 28.15
C LEU A 81 -27.34 -13.97 29.17
N ASP A 82 -28.38 -14.74 29.50
CA ASP A 82 -29.54 -14.31 30.28
C ASP A 82 -29.47 -14.64 31.79
N ASP A 83 -28.40 -15.32 32.24
CA ASP A 83 -28.29 -15.75 33.65
C ASP A 83 -28.17 -14.56 34.64
N ALA A 84 -27.85 -13.35 34.15
CA ALA A 84 -27.93 -12.08 34.89
C ALA A 84 -28.03 -10.88 33.92
N PRO A 85 -28.80 -9.81 34.25
CA PRO A 85 -28.85 -8.60 33.43
C PRO A 85 -27.44 -8.03 33.24
N PRO A 86 -27.10 -7.52 32.05
CA PRO A 86 -25.72 -7.14 31.79
C PRO A 86 -25.30 -5.98 32.69
N ARG A 87 -24.15 -6.14 33.36
CA ARG A 87 -23.52 -5.18 34.26
C ARG A 87 -23.10 -3.94 33.49
N ARG A 88 -24.01 -2.96 33.45
CA ARG A 88 -23.85 -1.66 32.77
C ARG A 88 -22.54 -0.98 33.14
N ASP A 89 -22.15 -1.05 34.40
CA ASP A 89 -20.91 -0.49 34.94
C ASP A 89 -19.66 -1.10 34.28
N LEU A 90 -19.57 -2.42 34.17
CA LEU A 90 -18.44 -3.07 33.50
C LEU A 90 -18.40 -2.79 32.01
N VAL A 91 -19.54 -2.89 31.33
CA VAL A 91 -19.60 -2.68 29.88
C VAL A 91 -19.30 -1.21 29.57
N ALA A 92 -19.75 -0.28 30.41
CA ALA A 92 -19.39 1.13 30.30
C ALA A 92 -17.88 1.36 30.49
N ALA A 93 -17.28 0.74 31.50
CA ALA A 93 -15.83 0.82 31.72
C ALA A 93 -15.05 0.26 30.52
N LEU A 94 -15.44 -0.91 30.02
CA LEU A 94 -14.82 -1.53 28.86
C LEU A 94 -14.95 -0.67 27.60
N VAL A 95 -16.12 -0.10 27.33
CA VAL A 95 -16.34 0.76 26.16
C VAL A 95 -15.55 2.06 26.29
N ALA A 96 -15.60 2.74 27.43
CA ALA A 96 -14.93 4.02 27.65
C ALA A 96 -13.39 3.92 27.59
N ASN A 97 -12.85 2.79 28.03
CA ASN A 97 -11.43 2.51 28.06
C ASN A 97 -10.91 1.67 26.89
N TYR A 98 -11.75 1.38 25.88
CA TYR A 98 -11.32 0.58 24.74
C TYR A 98 -10.26 1.30 23.90
N LYS A 99 -9.19 0.56 23.57
CA LYS A 99 -8.11 1.03 22.70
C LYS A 99 -7.93 0.14 21.48
N GLN A 100 -8.55 0.54 20.37
CA GLN A 100 -8.50 -0.16 19.08
C GLN A 100 -7.09 -0.57 18.64
N PHE A 101 -6.10 0.34 18.68
CA PHE A 101 -4.75 0.04 18.20
C PHE A 101 -4.01 -1.00 19.05
N TYR A 102 -4.36 -1.11 20.34
CA TYR A 102 -3.67 -2.02 21.25
C TYR A 102 -4.51 -3.24 21.62
N GLU A 103 -5.76 -3.32 21.16
CA GLU A 103 -6.66 -4.46 21.39
C GLU A 103 -6.88 -4.80 22.87
N TRP A 104 -6.94 -3.78 23.73
CA TRP A 104 -7.23 -3.96 25.16
C TRP A 104 -8.15 -2.85 25.68
N SER A 105 -8.75 -3.13 26.83
CA SER A 105 -9.53 -2.19 27.62
C SER A 105 -9.23 -2.36 29.11
N TYR A 106 -9.82 -1.51 29.95
CA TYR A 106 -9.62 -1.52 31.38
C TYR A 106 -10.94 -1.40 32.12
N ALA A 107 -11.19 -2.29 33.07
CA ALA A 107 -12.37 -2.29 33.92
C ALA A 107 -12.02 -2.81 35.33
N ARG A 108 -12.44 -2.07 36.35
CA ARG A 108 -12.34 -2.40 37.78
C ARG A 108 -10.98 -2.98 38.20
N GLY A 109 -9.90 -2.28 37.89
CA GLY A 109 -8.56 -2.70 38.30
C GLY A 109 -7.89 -3.74 37.38
N ALA A 110 -8.58 -4.24 36.35
CA ALA A 110 -8.07 -5.28 35.47
C ALA A 110 -8.02 -4.83 34.01
N PHE A 111 -6.97 -5.27 33.31
CA PHE A 111 -6.90 -5.18 31.86
C PHE A 111 -7.73 -6.30 31.23
N VAL A 112 -8.54 -5.94 30.25
CA VAL A 112 -9.34 -6.88 29.47
C VAL A 112 -8.75 -6.94 28.07
N LYS A 113 -8.41 -8.15 27.58
CA LYS A 113 -8.00 -8.33 26.18
C LYS A 113 -9.22 -8.24 25.26
N VAL A 114 -9.17 -7.34 24.28
CA VAL A 114 -10.28 -7.03 23.35
C VAL A 114 -9.73 -7.08 21.93
N SER A 115 -9.29 -8.28 21.51
CA SER A 115 -8.84 -8.60 20.16
C SER A 115 -9.86 -9.46 19.42
N LEU A 116 -9.76 -9.56 18.09
CA LEU A 116 -10.60 -10.45 17.28
C LEU A 116 -10.58 -11.89 17.81
N ASP A 117 -9.39 -12.43 18.08
CA ASP A 117 -9.23 -13.82 18.55
C ASP A 117 -9.87 -14.02 19.94
N ALA A 118 -9.59 -13.12 20.89
CA ALA A 118 -10.17 -13.19 22.23
C ALA A 118 -11.70 -13.07 22.21
N PHE A 119 -12.22 -12.23 21.32
CA PHE A 119 -13.66 -12.06 21.10
C PHE A 119 -14.29 -13.29 20.44
N ALA A 120 -13.66 -13.87 19.42
CA ALA A 120 -14.13 -15.09 18.77
C ALA A 120 -14.13 -16.27 19.74
N ASP A 121 -13.06 -16.45 20.51
CA ASP A 121 -12.91 -17.51 21.52
C ASP A 121 -13.96 -17.37 22.63
N ALA A 122 -14.15 -16.17 23.17
CA ALA A 122 -15.12 -15.93 24.24
C ALA A 122 -16.57 -16.20 23.80
N LEU A 123 -16.85 -16.03 22.52
CA LEU A 123 -18.16 -16.20 21.91
C LEU A 123 -18.36 -17.53 21.17
N ARG A 124 -17.32 -18.38 21.12
CA ARG A 124 -17.33 -19.64 20.38
C ARG A 124 -17.71 -19.45 18.91
N LEU A 125 -17.20 -18.38 18.30
CA LEU A 125 -17.39 -18.12 16.89
C LEU A 125 -16.46 -19.02 16.05
N PRO A 126 -16.87 -19.42 14.84
CA PRO A 126 -16.09 -20.32 14.02
C PRO A 126 -14.81 -19.64 13.51
N PRO A 127 -13.68 -20.35 13.40
CA PRO A 127 -12.49 -19.83 12.75
C PRO A 127 -12.76 -19.54 11.26
N PRO A 128 -11.92 -18.73 10.59
CA PRO A 128 -12.04 -18.50 9.16
C PRO A 128 -11.88 -19.83 8.41
N THR A 129 -12.94 -20.28 7.73
CA THR A 129 -12.91 -21.55 7.01
C THR A 129 -12.18 -21.39 5.67
N GLU A 130 -11.16 -22.21 5.41
CA GLU A 130 -10.71 -22.46 4.04
C GLU A 130 -11.78 -23.32 3.34
N GLY A 131 -12.59 -22.67 2.49
CA GLY A 131 -13.62 -23.35 1.73
C GLY A 131 -13.05 -24.21 0.60
N PRO A 132 -13.81 -25.20 0.08
CA PRO A 132 -13.43 -25.90 -1.14
C PRO A 132 -13.20 -24.89 -2.29
N PRO A 133 -12.30 -25.22 -3.24
CA PRO A 133 -11.81 -24.25 -4.22
C PRO A 133 -12.94 -23.65 -5.07
N ASP A 134 -14.00 -24.43 -5.32
CA ASP A 134 -15.03 -24.09 -6.30
C ASP A 134 -16.44 -24.06 -5.67
N ALA A 135 -17.27 -23.10 -6.10
CA ALA A 135 -18.64 -22.91 -5.61
C ALA A 135 -19.56 -24.12 -5.89
N ALA A 136 -19.29 -24.88 -6.95
CA ALA A 136 -20.05 -26.07 -7.32
C ALA A 136 -19.82 -27.25 -6.35
N ALA A 137 -18.58 -27.45 -5.89
CA ALA A 137 -18.24 -28.47 -4.90
C ALA A 137 -18.83 -28.13 -3.52
N ALA A 138 -18.82 -26.84 -3.16
CA ALA A 138 -19.44 -26.36 -1.92
C ALA A 138 -20.97 -26.54 -1.92
N ALA A 139 -21.64 -26.28 -3.05
CA ALA A 139 -23.07 -26.46 -3.20
C ALA A 139 -23.49 -27.95 -3.18
N ALA A 140 -22.67 -28.84 -3.74
CA ALA A 140 -22.93 -30.28 -3.77
C ALA A 140 -22.80 -30.96 -2.39
N ALA A 141 -21.96 -30.42 -1.49
CA ALA A 141 -21.73 -30.94 -0.14
C ALA A 141 -22.53 -30.22 0.96
N ALA A 142 -23.26 -29.14 0.63
CA ALA A 142 -23.94 -28.32 1.62
C ALA A 142 -25.18 -29.03 2.20
N PRO A 143 -25.31 -29.14 3.54
CA PRO A 143 -26.51 -29.69 4.15
C PRO A 143 -27.74 -28.82 3.84
N PRO A 144 -28.93 -29.44 3.73
CA PRO A 144 -30.17 -28.73 3.42
C PRO A 144 -30.47 -27.66 4.48
N GLY A 145 -30.82 -26.45 4.02
CA GLY A 145 -31.16 -25.32 4.90
C GLY A 145 -29.99 -24.43 5.33
N LEU A 146 -28.75 -24.70 4.90
CA LEU A 146 -27.57 -23.91 5.28
C LEU A 146 -27.66 -22.44 4.85
N ALA A 147 -28.09 -22.16 3.61
CA ALA A 147 -28.30 -20.79 3.12
C ALA A 147 -29.45 -20.07 3.87
N SER A 148 -30.55 -20.78 4.13
CA SER A 148 -31.69 -20.24 4.90
C SER A 148 -31.29 -19.88 6.34
N ALA A 149 -30.44 -20.69 6.97
CA ALA A 149 -29.93 -20.42 8.32
C ALA A 149 -29.01 -19.20 8.34
N ALA A 150 -28.15 -19.05 7.34
CA ALA A 150 -27.28 -17.87 7.19
C ALA A 150 -28.09 -16.58 6.95
N GLU A 151 -29.09 -16.63 6.07
CA GLU A 151 -29.99 -15.49 5.82
C GLU A 151 -30.76 -15.10 7.08
N TRP A 152 -31.30 -16.08 7.80
CA TRP A 152 -31.98 -15.85 9.08
C TRP A 152 -31.04 -15.22 10.10
N PHE A 153 -29.81 -15.73 10.23
CA PHE A 153 -28.81 -15.22 11.15
C PHE A 153 -28.46 -13.76 10.84
N ILE A 154 -28.16 -13.45 9.57
CA ILE A 154 -27.85 -12.08 9.14
C ILE A 154 -29.04 -11.16 9.43
N GLU A 155 -30.26 -11.59 9.14
CA GLU A 155 -31.46 -10.79 9.37
C GLU A 155 -31.69 -10.53 10.88
N ALA A 156 -31.57 -11.56 11.72
CA ALA A 156 -31.86 -11.47 13.16
C ALA A 156 -30.76 -10.80 13.98
N TYR A 157 -29.49 -11.15 13.74
CA TYR A 157 -28.35 -10.73 14.56
C TYR A 157 -27.61 -9.51 14.02
N ILE A 158 -27.72 -9.19 12.71
CA ILE A 158 -26.97 -8.10 12.08
C ILE A 158 -27.91 -7.00 11.59
N LEU A 159 -28.87 -7.33 10.72
CA LEU A 159 -29.70 -6.32 10.04
C LEU A 159 -30.72 -5.66 10.97
N LYS A 160 -31.39 -6.41 11.87
CA LYS A 160 -32.31 -5.81 12.85
C LYS A 160 -31.63 -4.73 13.72
N PRO A 161 -30.48 -4.99 14.38
CA PRO A 161 -29.70 -3.94 15.06
C PRO A 161 -29.32 -2.76 14.17
N LEU A 162 -28.85 -3.02 12.94
CA LEU A 162 -28.43 -1.95 12.02
C LEU A 162 -29.59 -1.08 11.55
N ARG A 163 -30.78 -1.65 11.31
CA ARG A 163 -31.98 -0.90 10.95
C ARG A 163 -32.52 -0.10 12.13
N ALA A 164 -32.51 -0.65 13.34
CA ALA A 164 -32.87 0.07 14.56
C ALA A 164 -31.95 1.30 14.76
N ARG A 165 -30.64 1.13 14.55
CA ARG A 165 -29.67 2.23 14.55
C ARG A 165 -29.94 3.27 13.46
N ALA A 166 -30.18 2.83 12.22
CA ALA A 166 -30.44 3.75 11.11
C ALA A 166 -31.71 4.58 11.33
N ALA A 167 -32.74 3.99 11.95
CA ALA A 167 -33.96 4.68 12.35
C ALA A 167 -33.68 5.73 13.44
N ALA A 168 -32.87 5.42 14.46
CA ALA A 168 -32.49 6.35 15.52
C ALA A 168 -31.66 7.55 15.03
N GLU A 169 -30.86 7.39 13.97
CA GLU A 169 -30.01 8.44 13.39
C GLU A 169 -30.71 9.30 12.31
N GLY A 170 -31.93 8.94 11.90
CA GLY A 170 -32.75 9.73 10.96
C GLY A 170 -32.18 9.87 9.54
N ARG A 171 -31.21 9.03 9.13
CA ARG A 171 -30.61 9.04 7.79
C ARG A 171 -30.52 7.63 7.20
N PRO A 172 -30.85 7.44 5.91
CA PRO A 172 -30.62 6.16 5.24
C PRO A 172 -29.10 5.96 5.09
N ARG A 173 -28.53 5.08 5.92
CA ARG A 173 -27.15 4.63 5.78
C ARG A 173 -27.08 3.50 4.77
N ARG A 174 -26.07 3.56 3.88
CA ARG A 174 -25.63 2.36 3.14
C ARG A 174 -25.16 1.32 4.15
N LEU A 175 -25.43 0.05 3.87
CA LEU A 175 -24.94 -1.05 4.68
C LEU A 175 -23.40 -1.05 4.68
N PRO A 176 -22.75 -1.49 5.77
CA PRO A 176 -21.32 -1.71 5.76
C PRO A 176 -20.94 -2.73 4.67
N SER A 177 -19.82 -2.50 3.97
CA SER A 177 -19.37 -3.35 2.86
C SER A 177 -19.24 -4.84 3.24
N ASP A 178 -18.83 -5.14 4.47
CA ASP A 178 -18.73 -6.52 4.98
C ASP A 178 -20.11 -7.19 5.09
N VAL A 179 -21.14 -6.43 5.45
CA VAL A 179 -22.54 -6.90 5.55
C VAL A 179 -23.14 -7.08 4.16
N ASP A 180 -22.87 -6.16 3.23
CA ASP A 180 -23.30 -6.29 1.83
C ASP A 180 -22.66 -7.51 1.16
N LEU A 181 -21.37 -7.76 1.43
CA LEU A 181 -20.65 -8.92 0.93
C LEU A 181 -21.18 -10.23 1.54
N ALA A 182 -21.49 -10.24 2.83
CA ALA A 182 -22.12 -11.39 3.49
C ALA A 182 -23.52 -11.69 2.92
N LEU A 183 -24.32 -10.66 2.66
CA LEU A 183 -25.64 -10.79 2.02
C LEU A 183 -25.54 -11.29 0.58
N TYR A 184 -24.58 -10.78 -0.19
CA TYR A 184 -24.29 -11.29 -1.52
C TYR A 184 -23.95 -12.78 -1.46
N ARG A 185 -23.01 -13.16 -0.59
CA ARG A 185 -22.60 -14.57 -0.42
C ARG A 185 -23.75 -15.45 0.07
N ALA A 186 -24.65 -14.93 0.90
CA ALA A 186 -25.88 -15.60 1.31
C ALA A 186 -26.80 -15.92 0.11
N LYS A 187 -27.09 -14.91 -0.71
CA LYS A 187 -27.95 -15.03 -1.89
C LYS A 187 -27.42 -16.00 -2.94
N PHE A 188 -26.10 -16.09 -3.08
CA PHE A 188 -25.45 -16.94 -4.10
C PHE A 188 -24.95 -18.30 -3.54
N GLY A 189 -25.37 -18.69 -2.32
CA GLY A 189 -25.02 -19.99 -1.75
C GLY A 189 -23.55 -20.16 -1.35
N MET A 190 -22.80 -19.05 -1.24
CA MET A 190 -21.37 -19.00 -0.90
C MET A 190 -21.10 -18.66 0.57
N VAL A 191 -22.04 -18.98 1.45
CA VAL A 191 -22.05 -18.67 2.89
C VAL A 191 -20.89 -19.29 3.68
N HIS A 192 -20.30 -20.38 3.18
CA HIS A 192 -19.09 -20.99 3.75
C HIS A 192 -17.84 -20.09 3.58
N LYS A 193 -17.85 -19.15 2.62
CA LYS A 193 -16.77 -18.16 2.42
C LYS A 193 -16.92 -16.93 3.31
N VAL A 194 -17.99 -16.84 4.12
CA VAL A 194 -18.19 -15.70 5.03
C VAL A 194 -17.37 -15.93 6.30
N ASP A 195 -16.48 -14.99 6.60
CA ASP A 195 -15.77 -14.95 7.88
C ASP A 195 -16.71 -14.34 8.94
N TRP A 196 -17.47 -15.20 9.62
CA TRP A 196 -18.46 -14.79 10.60
C TRP A 196 -17.84 -14.12 11.84
N SER A 197 -16.67 -14.61 12.26
CA SER A 197 -15.91 -14.04 13.38
C SER A 197 -15.54 -12.59 13.10
N ARG A 198 -14.92 -12.33 11.94
CA ARG A 198 -14.54 -10.99 11.54
C ARG A 198 -15.74 -10.07 11.30
N LEU A 199 -16.81 -10.58 10.68
CA LEU A 199 -18.01 -9.80 10.43
C LEU A 199 -18.64 -9.28 11.72
N ILE A 200 -18.82 -10.14 12.73
CA ILE A 200 -19.42 -9.77 14.01
C ILE A 200 -18.48 -8.84 14.80
N TRP A 201 -17.17 -9.12 14.78
CA TRP A 201 -16.16 -8.28 15.42
C TRP A 201 -16.14 -6.86 14.87
N VAL A 202 -16.08 -6.68 13.55
CA VAL A 202 -16.03 -5.34 12.92
C VAL A 202 -17.26 -4.50 13.31
N LEU A 203 -18.42 -5.13 13.42
CA LEU A 203 -19.65 -4.46 13.86
C LEU A 203 -19.60 -4.08 15.35
N ALA A 204 -19.17 -5.01 16.20
CA ALA A 204 -19.04 -4.78 17.65
C ALA A 204 -17.97 -3.72 17.98
N GLU A 205 -16.81 -3.79 17.33
CA GLU A 205 -15.71 -2.83 17.48
C GLU A 205 -16.13 -1.42 17.07
N LYS A 206 -16.75 -1.29 15.90
CA LYS A 206 -17.27 0.00 15.43
C LYS A 206 -18.27 0.60 16.40
N GLU A 207 -19.12 -0.23 16.99
CA GLU A 207 -20.08 0.19 18.02
C GLU A 207 -19.39 0.67 19.30
N MET A 208 -18.39 -0.05 19.81
CA MET A 208 -17.59 0.37 20.96
C MET A 208 -16.87 1.71 20.72
N VAL A 209 -16.28 1.89 19.53
CA VAL A 209 -15.56 3.12 19.17
C VAL A 209 -16.51 4.31 19.01
N ASP A 210 -17.70 4.10 18.47
CA ASP A 210 -18.69 5.17 18.32
C ASP A 210 -19.31 5.58 19.66
N LEU A 211 -19.55 4.62 20.56
CA LEU A 211 -20.04 4.87 21.93
C LEU A 211 -18.99 5.58 22.78
N SER A 212 -17.72 5.16 22.74
CA SER A 212 -16.64 5.79 23.52
C SER A 212 -16.33 7.24 23.13
N LYS A 213 -16.70 7.63 21.90
CA LYS A 213 -16.55 8.99 21.38
C LYS A 213 -17.83 9.82 21.46
N GLY A 214 -18.91 9.28 22.04
CA GLY A 214 -20.21 9.96 22.12
C GLY A 214 -20.83 10.27 20.76
N ARG A 215 -20.48 9.52 19.71
CA ARG A 215 -21.01 9.73 18.35
C ARG A 215 -22.36 9.06 18.12
N ARG A 216 -22.85 8.29 19.09
CA ARG A 216 -24.19 7.70 19.07
C ARG A 216 -25.17 8.57 19.86
N PRO A 217 -26.25 9.06 19.23
CA PRO A 217 -27.24 9.89 19.91
C PRO A 217 -28.14 9.10 20.87
N ASP A 218 -28.32 7.81 20.63
CA ASP A 218 -29.19 6.91 21.38
C ASP A 218 -28.48 6.13 22.50
N TRP A 219 -27.14 6.15 22.49
CA TRP A 219 -26.26 5.45 23.43
C TRP A 219 -26.61 3.98 23.65
N THR A 220 -27.29 3.35 22.69
CA THR A 220 -27.66 1.94 22.77
C THR A 220 -26.48 1.07 22.40
N CYS A 221 -26.30 -0.04 23.12
CA CYS A 221 -25.29 -1.05 22.86
C CYS A 221 -25.96 -2.40 22.57
N HIS A 222 -25.97 -2.80 21.30
CA HIS A 222 -26.54 -4.06 20.81
C HIS A 222 -25.64 -5.26 21.12
N TYR A 223 -24.33 -5.04 21.16
CA TYR A 223 -23.35 -6.08 21.46
C TYR A 223 -23.02 -6.20 22.97
N ALA A 224 -23.75 -5.51 23.84
CA ALA A 224 -23.47 -5.41 25.27
C ALA A 224 -23.32 -6.76 25.97
N ALA A 225 -24.24 -7.69 25.70
CA ALA A 225 -24.23 -9.02 26.31
C ALA A 225 -22.99 -9.84 25.88
N TYR A 226 -22.56 -9.69 24.63
CA TYR A 226 -21.35 -10.34 24.11
C TYR A 226 -20.07 -9.71 24.69
N LEU A 227 -20.03 -8.39 24.86
CA LEU A 227 -18.92 -7.69 25.51
C LEU A 227 -18.81 -8.08 26.99
N GLN A 228 -19.92 -8.24 27.69
CA GLN A 228 -19.92 -8.78 29.04
C GLN A 228 -19.34 -10.21 29.09
N ARG A 229 -19.72 -11.05 28.13
CA ARG A 229 -19.20 -12.42 28.02
C ARG A 229 -17.69 -12.42 27.85
N LEU A 230 -17.14 -11.51 27.04
CA LEU A 230 -15.70 -11.31 26.89
C LEU A 230 -15.04 -10.98 28.23
N ILE A 231 -15.58 -10.02 29.00
CA ILE A 231 -15.04 -9.65 30.32
C ILE A 231 -15.08 -10.84 31.27
N TRP A 232 -16.15 -11.64 31.22
CA TRP A 232 -16.30 -12.81 32.09
C TRP A 232 -15.29 -13.92 31.77
N VAL A 233 -15.00 -14.17 30.49
CA VAL A 233 -14.01 -15.19 30.08
C VAL A 233 -12.60 -14.75 30.46
N ASP A 234 -12.27 -13.49 30.22
CA ASP A 234 -10.92 -12.96 30.46
C ASP A 234 -10.66 -12.69 31.95
N ASN A 235 -11.67 -12.22 32.69
CA ASN A 235 -11.57 -11.82 34.09
C ASN A 235 -12.81 -12.25 34.92
N PRO A 236 -12.99 -13.56 35.19
CA PRO A 236 -14.18 -14.09 35.89
C PRO A 236 -14.32 -13.57 37.33
N GLY A 237 -13.21 -13.25 37.99
CA GLY A 237 -13.20 -12.73 39.37
C GLY A 237 -13.93 -11.39 39.54
N LEU A 238 -14.08 -10.60 38.47
CA LEU A 238 -14.82 -9.33 38.52
C LEU A 238 -16.31 -9.51 38.82
N PHE A 239 -16.88 -10.70 38.57
CA PHE A 239 -18.31 -11.00 38.75
C PHE A 239 -18.65 -11.64 40.10
N GLN A 240 -17.66 -11.93 40.96
CA GLN A 240 -17.91 -12.48 42.31
C GLN A 240 -18.35 -11.37 43.29
N PRO A 241 -19.33 -11.62 44.19
CA PRO A 241 -19.65 -10.69 45.27
C PRO A 241 -18.54 -10.67 46.33
N ALA A 242 -18.17 -9.48 46.81
CA ALA A 242 -17.13 -9.32 47.84
C ALA A 242 -17.56 -9.94 49.18
N LEU A 243 -16.75 -10.85 49.73
CA LEU A 243 -16.97 -11.42 51.07
C LEU A 243 -16.63 -10.39 52.16
N PRO A 244 -17.45 -10.22 53.22
CA PRO A 244 -17.12 -9.37 54.36
C PRO A 244 -16.10 -10.07 55.27
N LEU A 245 -14.93 -9.47 55.48
CA LEU A 245 -13.97 -9.95 56.48
C LEU A 245 -14.40 -9.50 57.88
N LEU A 246 -14.83 -10.46 58.69
CA LEU A 246 -15.06 -10.31 60.14
C LEU A 246 -13.73 -10.24 60.89
N GLY A 247 -13.67 -9.34 61.87
CA GLY A 247 -12.49 -9.10 62.71
C GLY A 247 -12.20 -10.20 63.71
N LEU A 248 -10.94 -10.27 64.13
CA LEU A 248 -10.50 -10.96 65.34
C LEU A 248 -9.46 -10.07 66.04
N GLY A 249 -9.74 -9.73 67.30
CA GLY A 249 -8.82 -9.04 68.19
C GLY A 249 -7.95 -10.01 69.00
N GLY A 250 -7.04 -9.44 69.80
CA GLY A 250 -6.52 -10.07 71.01
C GLY A 250 -5.01 -10.34 71.09
N ASP A 251 -4.26 -9.30 71.46
CA ASP A 251 -3.30 -9.23 72.58
C ASP A 251 -1.96 -10.02 72.70
N GLN A 252 -0.92 -9.19 72.94
CA GLN A 252 0.14 -9.23 73.98
C GLN A 252 1.59 -9.71 73.70
N ASN A 253 2.51 -8.73 73.86
CA ASN A 253 3.94 -8.74 74.27
C ASN A 253 5.09 -9.10 73.31
N LEU A 254 5.95 -8.10 72.96
CA LEU A 254 7.41 -8.03 73.27
C LEU A 254 8.11 -6.80 72.59
N PRO A 255 8.47 -5.69 73.29
CA PRO A 255 8.94 -4.45 72.64
C PRO A 255 10.40 -4.43 72.14
N SER A 256 11.27 -5.35 72.58
CA SER A 256 12.72 -5.25 72.35
C SER A 256 13.21 -6.07 71.15
N GLU A 257 12.70 -7.29 70.98
CA GLU A 257 12.94 -8.13 69.79
C GLU A 257 12.27 -7.55 68.54
N LEU A 258 11.10 -6.91 68.72
CA LEU A 258 10.38 -6.23 67.65
C LEU A 258 11.19 -5.08 67.06
N GLN A 259 11.94 -4.32 67.86
CA GLN A 259 12.76 -3.22 67.35
C GLN A 259 13.96 -3.70 66.52
N SER A 260 14.65 -4.75 66.97
CA SER A 260 15.77 -5.34 66.22
C SER A 260 15.29 -5.98 64.91
N LYS A 261 14.20 -6.76 64.96
CA LYS A 261 13.59 -7.34 63.75
C LYS A 261 13.02 -6.25 62.82
N MET A 262 12.50 -5.16 63.35
CA MET A 262 12.01 -4.03 62.56
C MET A 262 13.15 -3.35 61.80
N GLN A 263 14.32 -3.13 62.42
CA GLN A 263 15.50 -2.60 61.72
C GLN A 263 16.02 -3.55 60.65
N GLU A 264 16.03 -4.87 60.90
CA GLU A 264 16.42 -5.87 59.91
C GLU A 264 15.43 -5.93 58.73
N VAL A 265 14.13 -5.87 59.01
CA VAL A 265 13.07 -5.77 57.99
C VAL A 265 13.21 -4.49 57.19
N GLU A 266 13.57 -3.37 57.82
CA GLU A 266 13.77 -2.10 57.12
C GLU A 266 15.00 -2.14 56.20
N ALA A 267 16.09 -2.77 56.63
CA ALA A 267 17.28 -3.00 55.80
C ALA A 267 17.00 -3.95 54.62
N ARG A 268 16.28 -5.05 54.87
CA ARG A 268 15.83 -5.98 53.80
C ARG A 268 14.87 -5.29 52.84
N SER A 269 13.99 -4.42 53.33
CA SER A 269 13.09 -3.60 52.51
C SER A 269 13.86 -2.68 51.57
N LYS A 270 14.86 -1.95 52.07
CA LYS A 270 15.73 -1.09 51.25
C LYS A 270 16.48 -1.87 50.16
N LEU A 271 16.91 -3.10 50.46
CA LEU A 271 17.60 -3.96 49.52
C LEU A 271 16.65 -4.53 48.45
N LEU A 272 15.43 -4.92 48.85
CA LEU A 272 14.36 -5.32 47.93
C LEU A 272 13.95 -4.18 47.01
N ASP A 273 13.86 -2.94 47.52
CA ASP A 273 13.61 -1.75 46.70
C ASP A 273 14.71 -1.50 45.67
N ALA A 274 15.99 -1.68 46.05
CA ALA A 274 17.11 -1.56 45.13
C ALA A 274 17.10 -2.65 44.05
N ARG A 275 16.77 -3.89 44.42
CA ARG A 275 16.61 -5.01 43.48
C ARG A 275 15.41 -4.82 42.56
N SER A 276 14.29 -4.29 43.07
CA SER A 276 13.12 -3.93 42.27
C SER A 276 13.48 -2.91 41.20
N LYS A 277 14.19 -1.83 41.57
CA LYS A 277 14.65 -0.81 40.61
C LYS A 277 15.55 -1.39 39.52
N LEU A 278 16.45 -2.32 39.86
CA LEU A 278 17.29 -3.01 38.88
C LEU A 278 16.46 -3.90 37.94
N LEU A 279 15.49 -4.64 38.45
CA LEU A 279 14.60 -5.45 37.62
C LEU A 279 13.74 -4.56 36.70
N ASP A 280 13.25 -3.43 37.18
CA ASP A 280 12.52 -2.44 36.38
C ASP A 280 13.38 -1.93 35.21
N THR A 281 14.64 -1.53 35.47
CA THR A 281 15.55 -1.08 34.39
C THR A 281 15.87 -2.18 33.36
N ARG A 282 15.96 -3.44 33.80
CA ARG A 282 16.20 -4.57 32.90
C ARG A 282 14.95 -4.90 32.07
N ALA A 283 13.76 -4.80 32.66
CA ALA A 283 12.49 -4.95 31.96
C ALA A 283 12.33 -3.86 30.88
N GLU A 284 12.64 -2.60 31.21
CA GLU A 284 12.64 -1.49 30.24
C GLU A 284 13.61 -1.73 29.07
N HIS A 285 14.82 -2.23 29.35
CA HIS A 285 15.80 -2.54 28.30
C HIS A 285 15.34 -3.69 27.38
N LEU A 286 14.77 -4.75 27.95
CA LEU A 286 14.24 -5.87 27.17
C LEU A 286 13.03 -5.45 26.32
N GLU A 287 12.16 -4.60 26.84
CA GLU A 287 11.03 -4.06 26.10
C GLU A 287 11.48 -3.18 24.92
N SER A 288 12.48 -2.32 25.14
CA SER A 288 13.08 -1.53 24.06
C SER A 288 13.67 -2.44 22.97
N LYS A 289 14.35 -3.52 23.35
CA LYS A 289 14.93 -4.47 22.40
C LYS A 289 13.87 -5.28 21.65
N SER A 290 12.76 -5.63 22.30
CA SER A 290 11.61 -6.27 21.65
C SER A 290 11.00 -5.38 20.58
N LYS A 291 10.78 -4.09 20.90
CA LYS A 291 10.28 -3.09 19.95
C LYS A 291 11.18 -2.95 18.73
N GLU A 292 12.50 -2.86 18.93
CA GLU A 292 13.43 -2.80 17.81
C GLU A 292 13.41 -4.08 16.94
N LEU A 293 13.19 -5.25 17.52
CA LEU A 293 13.09 -6.51 16.76
C LEU A 293 11.78 -6.58 15.97
N GLU A 294 10.67 -6.12 16.54
CA GLU A 294 9.37 -6.03 15.87
C GLU A 294 9.42 -5.03 14.70
N GLU A 295 10.04 -3.86 14.88
CA GLU A 295 10.25 -2.88 13.82
C GLU A 295 11.11 -3.46 12.68
N ARG A 296 12.17 -4.21 13.01
CA ARG A 296 13.01 -4.91 12.00
C ARG A 296 12.23 -6.01 11.29
N ALA A 297 11.40 -6.77 12.00
CA ALA A 297 10.57 -7.81 11.41
C ALA A 297 9.51 -7.22 10.47
N LEU A 298 8.89 -6.10 10.85
CA LEU A 298 7.92 -5.40 10.01
C LEU A 298 8.60 -4.80 8.77
N ALA A 299 9.77 -4.17 8.92
CA ALA A 299 10.56 -3.68 7.80
C ALA A 299 10.96 -4.80 6.83
N SER A 300 11.38 -5.96 7.35
CA SER A 300 11.70 -7.14 6.54
C SER A 300 10.49 -7.64 5.75
N LYS A 301 9.30 -7.73 6.38
CA LYS A 301 8.06 -8.10 5.67
C LYS A 301 7.73 -7.12 4.54
N THR A 302 7.79 -5.82 4.81
CA THR A 302 7.52 -4.80 3.78
C THR A 302 8.53 -4.87 2.63
N LEU A 303 9.79 -5.19 2.91
CA LEU A 303 10.81 -5.34 1.88
C LEU A 303 10.53 -6.58 1.01
N THR A 304 10.15 -7.70 1.60
CA THR A 304 9.76 -8.91 0.83
C THR A 304 8.52 -8.69 -0.03
N GLU A 305 7.52 -7.94 0.46
CA GLU A 305 6.34 -7.58 -0.33
C GLU A 305 6.71 -6.67 -1.51
N LEU A 306 7.59 -5.69 -1.30
CA LEU A 306 8.09 -4.81 -2.36
C LEU A 306 8.90 -5.57 -3.40
N GLU A 307 9.75 -6.53 -2.99
CA GLU A 307 10.49 -7.39 -3.92
C GLU A 307 9.57 -8.26 -4.76
N LEU A 308 8.51 -8.82 -4.16
CA LEU A 308 7.52 -9.63 -4.87
C LEU A 308 6.72 -8.80 -5.88
N LEU A 309 6.29 -7.59 -5.49
CA LEU A 309 5.65 -6.64 -6.40
C LEU A 309 6.57 -6.25 -7.55
N ASN A 310 7.85 -6.00 -7.28
CA ASN A 310 8.80 -5.61 -8.32
C ASN A 310 9.08 -6.77 -9.30
N ARG A 311 9.15 -8.02 -8.81
CA ARG A 311 9.24 -9.22 -9.65
C ARG A 311 8.01 -9.37 -10.54
N ASN A 312 6.80 -9.18 -9.99
CA ASN A 312 5.57 -9.26 -10.77
C ASN A 312 5.49 -8.18 -11.85
N LEU A 313 5.86 -6.93 -11.51
CA LEU A 313 5.90 -5.83 -12.48
C LEU A 313 6.91 -6.07 -13.61
N LEU A 314 8.07 -6.67 -13.30
CA LEU A 314 9.05 -7.06 -14.33
C LEU A 314 8.50 -8.16 -15.24
N ALA A 315 7.84 -9.18 -14.69
CA ALA A 315 7.22 -10.25 -15.47
C ALA A 315 6.09 -9.73 -16.37
N GLU A 316 5.23 -8.84 -15.86
CA GLU A 316 4.20 -8.17 -16.68
C GLU A 316 4.81 -7.33 -17.80
N LYS A 317 5.88 -6.58 -17.51
CA LYS A 317 6.61 -5.80 -18.52
C LYS A 317 7.19 -6.69 -19.61
N GLU A 318 7.77 -7.84 -19.25
CA GLU A 318 8.30 -8.81 -20.20
C GLU A 318 7.20 -9.45 -21.06
N ALA A 319 6.05 -9.78 -20.47
CA ALA A 319 4.89 -10.29 -21.19
C ALA A 319 4.38 -9.28 -22.23
N ILE A 320 4.18 -8.02 -21.82
CA ILE A 320 3.75 -6.93 -22.72
C ILE A 320 4.77 -6.73 -23.86
N ASN A 321 6.06 -6.77 -23.56
CA ASN A 321 7.09 -6.66 -24.59
C ASN A 321 7.06 -7.83 -25.59
N SER A 322 6.81 -9.06 -25.10
CA SER A 322 6.66 -10.23 -25.97
C SER A 322 5.44 -10.10 -26.90
N GLU A 323 4.31 -9.64 -26.36
CA GLU A 323 3.09 -9.38 -27.16
C GLU A 323 3.33 -8.28 -28.21
N LEU A 324 4.03 -7.20 -27.84
CA LEU A 324 4.37 -6.12 -28.76
C LEU A 324 5.22 -6.59 -29.93
N VAL A 325 6.19 -7.47 -29.69
CA VAL A 325 7.02 -8.08 -30.75
C VAL A 325 6.15 -8.92 -31.69
N GLY A 326 5.23 -9.74 -31.16
CA GLY A 326 4.30 -10.53 -31.96
C GLY A 326 3.43 -9.64 -32.87
N VAL A 327 2.85 -8.58 -32.33
CA VAL A 327 2.05 -7.62 -33.11
C VAL A 327 2.88 -6.93 -34.20
N GLN A 328 4.15 -6.62 -33.94
CA GLN A 328 5.05 -6.04 -34.95
C GLN A 328 5.34 -7.01 -36.10
N GLU A 329 5.52 -8.30 -35.80
CA GLU A 329 5.73 -9.35 -36.81
C GLU A 329 4.49 -9.53 -37.69
N GLU A 330 3.29 -9.66 -37.08
CA GLU A 330 2.02 -9.76 -37.80
C GLU A 330 1.78 -8.54 -38.72
N LEU A 331 2.06 -7.34 -38.22
CA LEU A 331 1.96 -6.11 -39.01
C LEU A 331 2.98 -6.09 -40.17
N GLY A 332 4.16 -6.66 -39.96
CA GLY A 332 5.18 -6.85 -41.00
C GLY A 332 4.70 -7.79 -42.10
N GLU A 333 4.05 -8.90 -41.75
CA GLU A 333 3.47 -9.84 -42.71
C GLU A 333 2.30 -9.24 -43.49
N ALA A 334 1.39 -8.55 -42.80
CA ALA A 334 0.26 -7.86 -43.43
C ALA A 334 0.74 -6.80 -44.45
N ARG A 335 1.82 -6.07 -44.14
CA ARG A 335 2.44 -5.12 -45.08
C ARG A 335 3.00 -5.81 -46.32
N LYS A 336 3.65 -6.97 -46.18
CA LYS A 336 4.15 -7.76 -47.31
C LYS A 336 3.01 -8.25 -48.20
N GLN A 337 1.92 -8.72 -47.62
CA GLN A 337 0.73 -9.16 -48.35
C GLN A 337 0.10 -8.01 -49.15
N LEU A 338 0.00 -6.82 -48.55
CA LEU A 338 -0.48 -5.62 -49.25
C LEU A 338 0.40 -5.25 -50.44
N MET A 339 1.72 -5.34 -50.31
CA MET A 339 2.65 -5.05 -51.40
C MET A 339 2.50 -6.06 -52.55
N GLN A 340 2.36 -7.36 -52.25
CA GLN A 340 2.11 -8.39 -53.27
C GLN A 340 0.77 -8.16 -54.01
N LEU A 341 -0.27 -7.74 -53.29
CA LEU A 341 -1.56 -7.40 -53.89
C LEU A 341 -1.44 -6.20 -54.83
N ASP A 342 -0.68 -5.16 -54.46
CA ASP A 342 -0.47 -3.98 -55.30
C ASP A 342 0.31 -4.33 -56.57
N ASP A 343 1.40 -5.10 -56.45
CA ASP A 343 2.19 -5.62 -57.59
C ASP A 343 1.32 -6.46 -58.55
N SER A 344 0.43 -7.30 -58.00
CA SER A 344 -0.52 -8.09 -58.79
C SER A 344 -1.53 -7.21 -59.52
N MET A 345 -1.94 -6.10 -58.90
CA MET A 345 -2.88 -5.15 -59.48
C MET A 345 -2.23 -4.36 -60.62
N GLU A 346 -0.98 -3.92 -60.47
CA GLU A 346 -0.21 -3.30 -61.55
C GLU A 346 0.02 -4.25 -62.72
N SER A 347 0.35 -5.51 -62.43
CA SER A 347 0.50 -6.56 -63.43
C SER A 347 -0.80 -6.77 -64.22
N MET A 348 -1.94 -6.87 -63.53
CA MET A 348 -3.26 -6.97 -64.19
C MET A 348 -3.59 -5.74 -65.04
N LYS A 349 -3.30 -4.51 -64.56
CA LYS A 349 -3.50 -3.28 -65.34
C LYS A 349 -2.67 -3.31 -66.63
N SER A 350 -1.42 -3.77 -66.56
CA SER A 350 -0.54 -3.87 -67.73
C SER A 350 -1.05 -4.89 -68.76
N LEU A 351 -1.49 -6.06 -68.30
CA LEU A 351 -2.05 -7.11 -69.15
C LEU A 351 -3.34 -6.66 -69.83
N SER A 352 -4.24 -6.03 -69.08
CA SER A 352 -5.49 -5.47 -69.64
C SER A 352 -5.19 -4.46 -70.76
N LYS A 353 -4.26 -3.52 -70.53
CA LYS A 353 -3.84 -2.54 -71.55
C LYS A 353 -3.25 -3.21 -72.80
N ALA A 354 -2.48 -4.29 -72.64
CA ALA A 354 -1.91 -5.05 -73.74
C ALA A 354 -2.97 -5.80 -74.54
N LEU A 355 -3.95 -6.44 -73.87
CA LEU A 355 -5.07 -7.13 -74.52
C LEU A 355 -5.92 -6.15 -75.33
N PHE A 356 -6.32 -5.01 -74.77
CA PHE A 356 -7.04 -3.96 -75.50
C PHE A 356 -6.27 -3.46 -76.74
N SER A 357 -4.94 -3.32 -76.61
CA SER A 357 -4.08 -2.90 -77.73
C SER A 357 -3.99 -3.96 -78.83
N ARG A 358 -3.93 -5.25 -78.45
CA ARG A 358 -3.91 -6.38 -79.38
C ARG A 358 -5.23 -6.52 -80.11
N GLU A 359 -6.34 -6.41 -79.40
CA GLU A 359 -7.69 -6.50 -79.96
C GLU A 359 -7.95 -5.37 -80.96
N ARG A 360 -7.61 -4.12 -80.60
CA ARG A 360 -7.66 -2.98 -81.55
C ARG A 360 -6.86 -3.24 -82.83
N LYS A 361 -5.64 -3.75 -82.71
CA LYS A 361 -4.79 -4.08 -83.88
C LYS A 361 -5.37 -5.20 -84.72
N SER A 362 -5.93 -6.23 -84.08
CA SER A 362 -6.59 -7.35 -84.77
C SER A 362 -7.82 -6.88 -85.55
N ASN A 363 -8.68 -6.09 -84.92
CA ASN A 363 -9.87 -5.53 -85.55
C ASN A 363 -9.52 -4.60 -86.71
N ALA A 364 -8.47 -3.78 -86.59
CA ALA A 364 -7.98 -2.94 -87.69
C ALA A 364 -7.46 -3.77 -88.88
N ARG A 365 -6.75 -4.89 -88.61
CA ARG A 365 -6.29 -5.80 -89.67
C ARG A 365 -7.44 -6.49 -90.38
N LEU A 366 -8.44 -6.97 -89.64
CA LEU A 366 -9.62 -7.60 -90.21
C LEU A 366 -10.41 -6.60 -91.08
N LEU A 367 -10.59 -5.36 -90.61
CA LEU A 367 -11.20 -4.30 -91.40
C LEU A 367 -10.40 -4.04 -92.68
N ASN A 368 -9.08 -3.88 -92.60
CA ASN A 368 -8.25 -3.62 -93.77
C ASN A 368 -8.25 -4.78 -94.77
N ALA A 369 -8.19 -6.03 -94.29
CA ALA A 369 -8.27 -7.21 -95.15
C ALA A 369 -9.62 -7.30 -95.86
N ARG A 370 -10.71 -7.01 -95.14
CA ARG A 370 -12.05 -6.95 -95.70
C ARG A 370 -12.16 -5.86 -96.78
N TRP A 371 -11.66 -4.65 -96.50
CA TRP A 371 -11.62 -3.55 -97.48
C TRP A 371 -10.81 -3.91 -98.74
N ALA A 372 -9.70 -4.63 -98.57
CA ALA A 372 -8.86 -5.09 -99.68
C ALA A 372 -9.55 -6.14 -100.56
N LEU A 373 -10.33 -7.05 -99.96
CA LEU A 373 -11.14 -8.03 -100.71
C LEU A 373 -12.23 -7.35 -101.52
N VAL A 374 -13.01 -6.44 -100.89
CA VAL A 374 -14.06 -5.67 -101.58
C VAL A 374 -13.48 -4.85 -102.74
N THR A 375 -12.33 -4.21 -102.57
CA THR A 375 -11.69 -3.44 -103.66
C THR A 375 -11.12 -4.31 -104.78
N LYS A 376 -10.78 -5.58 -104.50
CA LYS A 376 -10.28 -6.52 -105.51
C LYS A 376 -11.43 -7.11 -106.34
N GLU A 377 -12.55 -7.42 -105.70
CA GLU A 377 -13.78 -7.87 -106.39
C GLU A 377 -14.34 -6.80 -107.32
N ILE A 378 -14.41 -5.54 -106.88
CA ILE A 378 -14.88 -4.42 -107.71
C ILE A 378 -14.03 -4.21 -108.97
N LYS A 379 -12.72 -4.53 -108.94
CA LYS A 379 -11.82 -4.39 -110.08
C LYS A 379 -11.79 -5.61 -111.02
N GLY A 380 -12.27 -6.77 -110.57
CA GLY A 380 -12.15 -8.05 -111.28
C GLY A 380 -13.26 -8.33 -112.28
N ASN A 381 -14.48 -7.82 -112.05
CA ASN A 381 -15.64 -8.18 -112.85
C ASN A 381 -16.22 -6.97 -113.60
N GLY A 382 -16.16 -7.04 -114.93
CA GLY A 382 -16.68 -6.03 -115.85
C GLY A 382 -18.19 -6.08 -116.09
N ASP A 383 -18.99 -6.66 -115.18
CA ASP A 383 -20.44 -6.78 -115.33
C ASP A 383 -21.19 -6.26 -114.09
N LEU A 384 -21.58 -4.99 -114.15
CA LEU A 384 -22.09 -4.19 -113.04
C LEU A 384 -23.45 -4.65 -112.46
N LYS A 385 -24.22 -5.50 -113.17
CA LYS A 385 -25.60 -5.87 -112.80
C LYS A 385 -25.70 -7.09 -111.87
N SER A 386 -24.96 -8.16 -112.12
CA SER A 386 -24.92 -9.33 -111.23
C SER A 386 -24.37 -8.97 -109.85
N HIS A 387 -23.50 -7.96 -109.79
CA HIS A 387 -22.96 -7.44 -108.55
C HIS A 387 -23.93 -6.60 -107.72
N GLN A 388 -25.03 -6.09 -108.30
CA GLN A 388 -26.00 -5.35 -107.48
C GLN A 388 -26.79 -6.26 -106.55
N GLU A 389 -27.12 -7.48 -106.99
CA GLU A 389 -27.79 -8.48 -106.15
C GLU A 389 -26.82 -9.07 -105.10
N GLU A 390 -25.59 -9.41 -105.47
CA GLU A 390 -24.56 -9.85 -104.50
C GLU A 390 -24.20 -8.74 -103.50
N LEU A 391 -24.14 -7.47 -103.92
CA LEU A 391 -23.94 -6.35 -103.01
C LEU A 391 -25.12 -6.22 -102.03
N ALA A 392 -26.36 -6.43 -102.47
CA ALA A 392 -27.52 -6.39 -101.59
C ALA A 392 -27.49 -7.53 -100.55
N GLU A 393 -27.14 -8.76 -100.95
CA GLU A 393 -26.98 -9.90 -100.04
C GLU A 393 -25.81 -9.70 -99.07
N LEU A 394 -24.67 -9.17 -99.53
CA LEU A 394 -23.54 -8.83 -98.66
C LEU A 394 -23.86 -7.68 -97.70
N GLN A 395 -24.70 -6.74 -98.11
CA GLN A 395 -25.15 -5.63 -97.28
C GLN A 395 -26.13 -6.11 -96.21
N ASP A 396 -27.02 -7.05 -96.53
CA ASP A 396 -27.91 -7.70 -95.57
C ASP A 396 -27.12 -8.60 -94.60
N GLY A 397 -26.15 -9.37 -95.10
CA GLY A 397 -25.20 -10.13 -94.27
C GLY A 397 -24.35 -9.25 -93.35
N MET A 398 -23.94 -8.05 -93.80
CA MET A 398 -23.31 -7.04 -92.96
C MET A 398 -24.22 -6.51 -91.86
N GLN A 399 -25.48 -6.25 -92.20
CA GLN A 399 -26.47 -5.75 -91.26
C GLN A 399 -26.76 -6.81 -90.18
N GLY A 400 -26.86 -8.08 -90.57
CA GLY A 400 -26.99 -9.23 -89.66
C GLY A 400 -25.76 -9.44 -88.77
N LEU A 401 -24.54 -9.30 -89.31
CA LEU A 401 -23.32 -9.34 -88.50
C LEU A 401 -23.24 -8.17 -87.50
N LYS A 402 -23.72 -7.00 -87.90
CA LYS A 402 -23.73 -5.80 -87.05
C LYS A 402 -24.72 -5.94 -85.89
N SER A 403 -25.91 -6.48 -86.15
CA SER A 403 -26.91 -6.75 -85.10
C SER A 403 -26.41 -7.85 -84.15
N LEU A 404 -25.80 -8.92 -84.66
CA LEU A 404 -25.22 -9.99 -83.84
C LEU A 404 -24.09 -9.46 -82.93
N ASN A 405 -23.20 -8.63 -83.47
CA ASN A 405 -22.13 -8.01 -82.69
C ASN A 405 -22.68 -7.05 -81.62
N GLN A 406 -23.76 -6.34 -81.93
CA GLN A 406 -24.44 -5.47 -80.95
C GLN A 406 -25.05 -6.28 -79.79
N VAL A 407 -25.63 -7.44 -80.08
CA VAL A 407 -26.15 -8.37 -79.05
C VAL A 407 -25.03 -8.97 -78.21
N LEU A 408 -23.93 -9.40 -78.81
CA LEU A 408 -22.76 -9.91 -78.08
C LEU A 408 -22.15 -8.84 -77.17
N CYS A 409 -21.99 -7.61 -77.66
CA CYS A 409 -21.56 -6.46 -76.86
C CYS A 409 -22.49 -6.21 -75.66
N SER A 410 -23.80 -6.30 -75.86
CA SER A 410 -24.78 -6.12 -74.77
C SER A 410 -24.68 -7.23 -73.73
N ARG A 411 -24.57 -8.50 -74.17
CA ARG A 411 -24.42 -9.65 -73.26
C ARG A 411 -23.12 -9.61 -72.46
N GLU A 412 -22.03 -9.17 -73.07
CA GLU A 412 -20.75 -8.99 -72.37
C GLU A 412 -20.82 -7.86 -71.33
N ARG A 413 -21.53 -6.75 -71.64
CA ARG A 413 -21.80 -5.68 -70.66
C ARG A 413 -22.64 -6.19 -69.48
N GLU A 414 -23.70 -6.95 -69.75
CA GLU A 414 -24.56 -7.53 -68.71
C GLU A 414 -23.78 -8.49 -67.80
N SER A 415 -22.96 -9.37 -68.37
CA SER A 415 -22.09 -10.26 -67.61
C SER A 415 -21.09 -9.48 -66.74
N ASN A 416 -20.53 -8.39 -67.26
CA ASN A 416 -19.61 -7.54 -66.51
C ASN A 416 -20.31 -6.78 -65.36
N VAL A 417 -21.53 -6.31 -65.57
CA VAL A 417 -22.33 -5.68 -64.49
C VAL A 417 -22.64 -6.69 -63.39
N GLN A 418 -23.02 -7.92 -63.73
CA GLN A 418 -23.26 -8.98 -62.74
C GLN A 418 -22.00 -9.36 -61.95
N LEU A 419 -20.83 -9.42 -62.61
CA LEU A 419 -19.55 -9.62 -61.94
C LEU A 419 -19.18 -8.45 -61.01
N LEU A 420 -19.50 -7.22 -61.41
CA LEU A 420 -19.29 -6.06 -60.55
C LEU A 420 -20.22 -6.09 -59.33
N ASP A 421 -21.50 -6.43 -59.49
CA ASP A 421 -22.45 -6.53 -58.38
C ASP A 421 -22.06 -7.62 -57.37
N THR A 422 -21.65 -8.80 -57.85
CA THR A 422 -21.18 -9.88 -56.98
C THR A 422 -19.89 -9.50 -56.24
N ARG A 423 -18.95 -8.82 -56.92
CA ARG A 423 -17.73 -8.28 -56.28
C ARG A 423 -18.05 -7.18 -55.27
N TRP A 424 -18.98 -6.28 -55.58
CA TRP A 424 -19.44 -5.23 -54.65
C TRP A 424 -20.07 -5.82 -53.39
N ALA A 425 -20.86 -6.89 -53.51
CA ALA A 425 -21.44 -7.61 -52.38
C ALA A 425 -20.39 -8.27 -51.48
N LEU A 426 -19.33 -8.86 -52.07
CA LEU A 426 -18.20 -9.41 -51.30
C LEU A 426 -17.43 -8.31 -50.57
N VAL A 427 -17.11 -7.20 -51.25
CA VAL A 427 -16.44 -6.05 -50.65
C VAL A 427 -17.27 -5.45 -49.49
N THR A 428 -18.60 -5.35 -49.63
CA THR A 428 -19.45 -4.86 -48.53
C THR A 428 -19.50 -5.82 -47.33
N LYS A 429 -19.36 -7.13 -47.56
CA LYS A 429 -19.27 -8.13 -46.50
C LYS A 429 -17.92 -8.04 -45.76
N GLU A 430 -16.82 -7.84 -46.48
CA GLU A 430 -15.49 -7.56 -45.93
C GLU A 430 -15.47 -6.28 -45.07
N ILE A 431 -16.09 -5.20 -45.58
CA ILE A 431 -16.20 -3.91 -44.87
C ILE A 431 -17.02 -4.05 -43.58
N LYS A 432 -18.06 -4.90 -43.56
CA LYS A 432 -18.81 -5.20 -42.33
C LYS A 432 -18.00 -6.03 -41.34
N GLY A 433 -17.16 -6.96 -41.81
CA GLY A 433 -16.19 -7.69 -40.98
C GLY A 433 -15.12 -6.79 -40.35
N ASN A 434 -14.76 -5.68 -41.01
CA ASN A 434 -13.90 -4.65 -40.42
C ASN A 434 -14.55 -3.86 -39.26
N GLY A 435 -15.82 -4.10 -38.93
CA GLY A 435 -16.46 -3.53 -37.73
C GLY A 435 -15.73 -3.93 -36.45
N ASP A 436 -15.24 -5.16 -36.37
CA ASP A 436 -14.48 -5.66 -35.22
C ASP A 436 -13.10 -5.01 -35.13
N LEU A 437 -12.45 -4.74 -36.27
CA LEU A 437 -11.21 -3.95 -36.33
C LEU A 437 -11.41 -2.49 -35.90
N LYS A 438 -12.59 -1.92 -36.17
CA LYS A 438 -12.93 -0.58 -35.73
C LYS A 438 -13.11 -0.53 -34.20
N ASN A 439 -13.79 -1.51 -33.63
CA ASN A 439 -13.95 -1.63 -32.17
C ASN A 439 -12.60 -1.81 -31.47
N LEU A 440 -11.75 -2.72 -31.95
CA LEU A 440 -10.38 -2.89 -31.44
C LEU A 440 -9.54 -1.61 -31.56
N ARG A 441 -9.74 -0.82 -32.64
CA ARG A 441 -9.06 0.46 -32.82
C ARG A 441 -9.52 1.53 -31.83
N GLU A 442 -10.80 1.53 -31.48
CA GLU A 442 -11.38 2.40 -30.46
C GLU A 442 -10.86 2.01 -29.07
N GLU A 443 -10.83 0.72 -28.72
CA GLU A 443 -10.24 0.22 -27.48
C GLU A 443 -8.74 0.57 -27.36
N LEU A 444 -7.96 0.41 -28.44
CA LEU A 444 -6.55 0.81 -28.48
C LEU A 444 -6.35 2.33 -28.37
N ALA A 445 -7.33 3.14 -28.81
CA ALA A 445 -7.28 4.59 -28.65
C ALA A 445 -7.55 4.99 -27.19
N GLU A 446 -8.56 4.40 -26.55
CA GLU A 446 -8.87 4.63 -25.14
C GLU A 446 -7.72 4.23 -24.22
N LEU A 447 -7.08 3.08 -24.49
CA LEU A 447 -5.92 2.64 -23.72
C LEU A 447 -4.72 3.59 -23.88
N ARG A 448 -4.49 4.10 -25.10
CA ARG A 448 -3.43 5.09 -25.38
C ARG A 448 -3.69 6.40 -24.64
N ASP A 449 -4.93 6.90 -24.66
CA ASP A 449 -5.31 8.12 -23.97
C ASP A 449 -5.18 7.94 -22.44
N GLY A 450 -5.53 6.76 -21.92
CA GLY A 450 -5.31 6.37 -20.52
C GLY A 450 -3.84 6.37 -20.13
N MET A 451 -2.97 5.79 -20.97
CA MET A 451 -1.51 5.82 -20.77
C MET A 451 -0.96 7.24 -20.78
N GLN A 452 -1.38 8.08 -21.73
CA GLN A 452 -0.95 9.47 -21.82
C GLN A 452 -1.42 10.30 -20.60
N GLY A 453 -2.61 10.00 -20.08
CA GLY A 453 -3.12 10.58 -18.83
C GLY A 453 -2.26 10.21 -17.62
N LEU A 454 -1.86 8.95 -17.50
CA LEU A 454 -0.95 8.47 -16.44
C LEU A 454 0.45 9.08 -16.56
N GLU A 455 1.00 9.17 -17.77
CA GLU A 455 2.30 9.82 -18.01
C GLU A 455 2.25 11.31 -17.64
N SER A 456 1.18 12.01 -18.00
CA SER A 456 0.97 13.41 -17.65
C SER A 456 0.89 13.59 -16.13
N LEU A 457 0.14 12.74 -15.43
CA LEU A 457 0.06 12.76 -13.98
C LEU A 457 1.42 12.49 -13.33
N ASN A 458 2.16 11.51 -13.84
CA ASN A 458 3.49 11.18 -13.35
C ASN A 458 4.46 12.36 -13.53
N GLN A 459 4.46 13.02 -14.70
CA GLN A 459 5.26 14.22 -14.93
C GLN A 459 4.93 15.35 -13.94
N VAL A 460 3.64 15.57 -13.65
CA VAL A 460 3.20 16.56 -12.66
C VAL A 460 3.69 16.20 -11.25
N LEU A 461 3.61 14.93 -10.86
CA LEU A 461 4.10 14.45 -9.57
C LEU A 461 5.61 14.59 -9.45
N VAL A 462 6.37 14.21 -10.47
CA VAL A 462 7.83 14.41 -10.53
C VAL A 462 8.17 15.88 -10.38
N THR A 463 7.52 16.76 -11.15
CA THR A 463 7.75 18.21 -11.06
C THR A 463 7.44 18.74 -9.66
N LYS A 464 6.32 18.32 -9.05
CA LYS A 464 5.97 18.72 -7.68
C LYS A 464 7.00 18.21 -6.67
N ASN A 465 7.44 16.95 -6.79
CA ASN A 465 8.45 16.38 -5.90
C ASN A 465 9.79 17.10 -6.02
N LEU A 466 10.22 17.45 -7.24
CA LEU A 466 11.40 18.28 -7.46
C LEU A 466 11.25 19.64 -6.77
N ILE A 467 10.14 20.34 -6.99
CA ILE A 467 9.88 21.63 -6.34
C ILE A 467 9.85 21.52 -4.81
N HIS A 468 9.21 20.49 -4.25
CA HIS A 468 9.17 20.28 -2.80
C HIS A 468 10.55 19.95 -2.24
N ASN A 469 11.33 19.12 -2.94
CA ASN A 469 12.69 18.80 -2.55
C ASN A 469 13.60 20.04 -2.63
N ASP A 470 13.50 20.85 -3.68
CA ASP A 470 14.26 22.11 -3.82
C ASP A 470 13.95 23.07 -2.66
N LYS A 471 12.67 23.21 -2.29
CA LYS A 471 12.26 24.01 -1.13
C LYS A 471 12.82 23.46 0.18
N LEU A 472 12.82 22.14 0.35
CA LEU A 472 13.37 21.47 1.53
C LEU A 472 14.89 21.70 1.63
N GLN A 473 15.62 21.54 0.52
CA GLN A 473 17.06 21.78 0.46
C GLN A 473 17.39 23.27 0.68
N ALA A 474 16.61 24.19 0.12
CA ALA A 474 16.75 25.63 0.38
C ALA A 474 16.55 25.96 1.87
N ALA A 475 15.50 25.41 2.50
CA ALA A 475 15.27 25.59 3.93
C ALA A 475 16.39 24.99 4.80
N ARG A 476 16.92 23.83 4.41
CA ARG A 476 18.08 23.19 5.06
C ARG A 476 19.32 24.06 4.97
N LYS A 477 19.60 24.61 3.78
CA LYS A 477 20.73 25.50 3.53
C LYS A 477 20.64 26.76 4.39
N GLU A 478 19.49 27.43 4.38
CA GLU A 478 19.24 28.64 5.18
C GLU A 478 19.43 28.38 6.68
N LEU A 479 19.00 27.20 7.15
CA LEU A 479 19.19 26.80 8.54
C LEU A 479 20.66 26.56 8.90
N ILE A 480 21.42 25.93 8.02
CA ILE A 480 22.87 25.73 8.18
C ILE A 480 23.58 27.09 8.20
N ASP A 481 23.27 27.98 7.26
CA ASP A 481 23.86 29.31 7.17
C ASP A 481 23.54 30.14 8.43
N GLY A 482 22.28 30.10 8.90
CA GLY A 482 21.88 30.76 10.15
C GLY A 482 22.59 30.20 11.39
N LEU A 483 22.80 28.88 11.46
CA LEU A 483 23.52 28.24 12.57
C LEU A 483 25.03 28.50 12.55
N MET A 484 25.63 28.69 11.36
CA MET A 484 27.04 29.11 11.24
C MET A 484 27.27 30.45 11.96
N VAL A 485 26.33 31.39 11.82
CA VAL A 485 26.42 32.70 12.48
C VAL A 485 26.05 32.62 13.96
N ALA A 486 25.06 31.79 14.32
CA ALA A 486 24.46 31.82 15.66
C ALA A 486 25.17 30.96 16.72
N THR A 487 26.12 30.08 16.36
CA THR A 487 26.70 29.10 17.30
C THR A 487 28.21 29.24 17.47
N ASN A 488 28.67 29.20 18.74
CA ASN A 488 30.09 29.34 19.09
C ASN A 488 30.74 27.97 19.45
N GLY A 489 30.23 26.86 18.87
CA GLY A 489 30.81 25.52 19.04
C GLY A 489 30.62 24.85 20.42
N ARG A 490 29.80 25.38 21.32
CA ARG A 490 29.54 24.81 22.67
C ARG A 490 28.12 24.27 22.88
N ALA A 491 27.38 24.05 21.80
CA ALA A 491 25.99 23.63 21.85
C ALA A 491 25.83 22.14 21.53
N ASN A 492 24.79 21.51 22.12
CA ASN A 492 24.47 20.09 21.86
C ASN A 492 24.01 19.84 20.42
N ILE A 493 23.43 20.85 19.77
CA ILE A 493 23.12 20.86 18.33
C ILE A 493 24.01 21.92 17.68
N GLY A 494 24.71 21.54 16.62
CA GLY A 494 25.59 22.45 15.89
C GLY A 494 25.92 21.91 14.51
N LEU A 495 26.96 22.48 13.90
CA LEU A 495 27.41 22.07 12.58
C LEU A 495 28.67 21.23 12.70
N LYS A 496 28.73 20.13 11.93
CA LYS A 496 29.91 19.29 11.79
C LYS A 496 30.31 19.24 10.32
N ARG A 497 31.59 19.47 10.04
CA ARG A 497 32.17 19.32 8.70
C ARG A 497 32.71 17.90 8.58
N MET A 498 32.05 17.09 7.75
CA MET A 498 32.37 15.67 7.60
C MET A 498 33.61 15.50 6.72
N GLY A 499 34.57 14.70 7.19
CA GLY A 499 35.82 14.47 6.46
C GLY A 499 36.89 15.53 6.65
N GLU A 500 36.75 16.42 7.63
CA GLU A 500 37.81 17.34 8.06
C GLU A 500 38.45 16.94 9.39
N LEU A 501 39.72 17.29 9.53
CA LEU A 501 40.47 17.03 10.76
C LEU A 501 40.28 18.22 11.71
N ASP A 502 39.86 17.96 12.95
CA ASP A 502 39.85 18.99 13.99
C ASP A 502 41.29 19.29 14.43
N PRO A 503 41.82 20.51 14.23
CA PRO A 503 43.17 20.87 14.62
C PRO A 503 43.43 20.66 16.12
N LYS A 504 42.41 20.78 16.98
CA LYS A 504 42.56 20.51 18.42
C LYS A 504 42.74 19.02 18.70
N ALA A 505 41.97 18.18 18.01
CA ALA A 505 42.09 16.73 18.11
C ALA A 505 43.46 16.27 17.59
N VAL A 506 43.92 16.79 16.44
CA VAL A 506 45.24 16.49 15.87
C VAL A 506 46.38 16.91 16.78
N ALA A 507 46.30 18.12 17.37
CA ALA A 507 47.29 18.58 18.33
C ALA A 507 47.42 17.66 19.55
N ASN A 508 46.30 17.06 20.00
CA ASN A 508 46.27 16.16 21.14
C ASN A 508 46.69 14.73 20.79
N ALA A 509 46.44 14.30 19.55
CA ALA A 509 46.75 12.95 19.08
C ALA A 509 48.25 12.72 18.82
N CYS A 510 48.99 13.77 18.47
CA CYS A 510 50.43 13.67 18.20
C CYS A 510 51.26 13.61 19.49
N ARG A 511 52.26 12.71 19.54
CA ARG A 511 53.24 12.63 20.64
C ARG A 511 54.67 12.83 20.11
N PRO A 512 55.42 13.84 20.60
CA PRO A 512 55.03 14.88 21.56
C PRO A 512 54.03 15.89 20.95
N ARG A 513 53.33 16.62 21.84
CA ARG A 513 52.30 17.60 21.45
C ARG A 513 52.88 18.66 20.51
N LEU A 514 52.28 18.82 19.34
CA LEU A 514 52.75 19.75 18.32
C LEU A 514 52.42 21.21 18.68
N SER A 515 53.26 22.14 18.22
CA SER A 515 52.93 23.57 18.28
C SER A 515 51.79 23.89 17.31
N GLN A 516 51.03 24.95 17.57
CA GLN A 516 49.87 25.33 16.75
C GLN A 516 50.21 25.44 15.25
N LYS A 517 51.36 26.03 14.89
CA LYS A 517 51.82 26.12 13.50
C LYS A 517 52.08 24.74 12.89
N LYS A 518 52.76 23.84 13.62
CA LYS A 518 53.04 22.48 13.14
C LYS A 518 51.78 21.63 13.00
N THR A 519 50.82 21.79 13.92
CA THR A 519 49.51 21.14 13.84
C THR A 519 48.74 21.56 12.59
N LEU A 520 48.68 22.87 12.29
CA LEU A 520 47.98 23.37 11.11
C LEU A 520 48.60 22.84 9.81
N ILE A 521 49.93 22.83 9.73
CA ILE A 521 50.65 22.25 8.58
C ILE A 521 50.33 20.76 8.41
N LEU A 522 50.31 20.00 9.52
CA LEU A 522 49.99 18.59 9.50
C LEU A 522 48.53 18.32 9.12
N CYS A 523 47.58 19.11 9.62
CA CYS A 523 46.17 19.03 9.22
C CYS A 523 46.02 19.29 7.72
N SER A 524 46.64 20.36 7.19
CA SER A 524 46.57 20.66 5.76
C SER A 524 47.20 19.56 4.89
N LYS A 525 48.34 18.97 5.30
CA LYS A 525 48.97 17.85 4.60
C LYS A 525 48.00 16.67 4.49
N TRP A 526 47.42 16.25 5.61
CA TRP A 526 46.54 15.09 5.65
C TRP A 526 45.17 15.35 5.05
N GLU A 527 44.61 16.55 5.20
CA GLU A 527 43.39 16.94 4.49
C GLU A 527 43.60 16.93 2.97
N ALA A 528 44.76 17.38 2.48
CA ALA A 528 45.06 17.30 1.05
C ALA A 528 45.16 15.85 0.56
N GLN A 529 45.73 14.94 1.37
CA GLN A 529 45.70 13.51 1.07
C GLN A 529 44.27 12.97 1.10
N ILE A 530 43.49 13.25 2.15
CA ILE A 530 42.09 12.83 2.28
C ILE A 530 41.22 13.38 1.14
N ARG A 531 41.57 14.51 0.51
CA ARG A 531 40.84 15.04 -0.66
C ARG A 531 41.33 14.48 -1.99
N ASN A 532 42.45 13.75 -2.01
CA ASN A 532 43.00 13.19 -3.22
C ASN A 532 42.10 12.06 -3.75
N ALA A 533 41.50 12.26 -4.92
CA ALA A 533 40.66 11.25 -5.57
C ALA A 533 41.45 9.98 -5.97
N GLY A 534 42.76 10.10 -6.20
CA GLY A 534 43.66 8.98 -6.50
C GLY A 534 44.07 8.17 -5.26
N TRP A 535 43.62 8.54 -4.06
CA TRP A 535 43.85 7.76 -2.84
C TRP A 535 42.50 7.34 -2.23
N HIS A 536 42.22 6.04 -2.33
CA HIS A 536 40.96 5.44 -1.91
C HIS A 536 41.24 4.11 -1.18
N PRO A 537 41.55 4.16 0.14
CA PRO A 537 41.85 2.99 0.94
C PRO A 537 40.57 2.21 1.31
N PHE A 538 39.78 1.88 0.30
CA PHE A 538 38.59 1.04 0.41
C PHE A 538 38.59 0.01 -0.71
N LYS A 539 38.03 -1.17 -0.42
CA LYS A 539 37.87 -2.25 -1.39
C LYS A 539 36.42 -2.69 -1.42
N VAL A 540 35.85 -2.76 -2.62
CA VAL A 540 34.52 -3.34 -2.83
C VAL A 540 34.64 -4.85 -2.71
N ILE A 541 33.82 -5.44 -1.84
CA ILE A 541 33.58 -6.88 -1.75
C ILE A 541 32.09 -7.16 -1.99
N MET A 542 31.78 -8.38 -2.40
CA MET A 542 30.39 -8.82 -2.57
C MET A 542 29.94 -9.55 -1.31
N VAL A 543 28.89 -9.05 -0.66
CA VAL A 543 28.21 -9.71 0.47
C VAL A 543 26.73 -9.78 0.12
N ASP A 544 26.16 -10.98 0.07
CA ASP A 544 24.75 -11.22 -0.28
C ASP A 544 24.29 -10.53 -1.58
N ASP A 545 25.09 -10.68 -2.65
CA ASP A 545 24.90 -10.05 -3.97
C ASP A 545 24.84 -8.51 -3.97
N GLN A 546 25.27 -7.86 -2.88
CA GLN A 546 25.44 -6.40 -2.81
C GLN A 546 26.92 -5.99 -2.71
N PRO A 547 27.35 -4.96 -3.48
CA PRO A 547 28.70 -4.41 -3.35
C PRO A 547 28.81 -3.62 -2.03
N MET A 548 29.64 -4.10 -1.11
CA MET A 548 30.00 -3.40 0.13
C MET A 548 31.47 -2.95 0.10
N GLU A 549 31.72 -1.69 0.44
CA GLU A 549 33.07 -1.15 0.57
C GLU A 549 33.62 -1.39 1.99
N ILE A 550 34.75 -2.10 2.08
CA ILE A 550 35.50 -2.30 3.31
C ILE A 550 36.73 -1.39 3.33
N PHE A 551 36.97 -0.73 4.46
CA PHE A 551 38.16 0.10 4.70
C PHE A 551 39.42 -0.77 4.86
N LEU A 552 40.51 -0.41 4.17
CA LEU A 552 41.79 -1.11 4.24
C LEU A 552 42.69 -0.45 5.29
N ASP A 553 42.84 -1.10 6.45
CA ASP A 553 43.68 -0.61 7.55
C ASP A 553 45.19 -0.72 7.27
N ASP A 554 45.59 -1.56 6.31
CA ASP A 554 46.99 -1.83 5.95
C ASP A 554 47.51 -0.98 4.78
N ASP A 555 46.82 0.11 4.41
CA ASP A 555 47.28 1.04 3.36
C ASP A 555 48.63 1.67 3.74
N ASP A 556 49.59 1.67 2.80
CA ASP A 556 50.97 2.10 3.03
C ASP A 556 51.08 3.49 3.69
N LYS A 557 50.23 4.45 3.27
CA LYS A 557 50.24 5.81 3.82
C LYS A 557 49.63 5.86 5.22
N LEU A 558 48.63 5.03 5.50
CA LEU A 558 48.04 4.93 6.84
C LEU A 558 48.98 4.22 7.81
N VAL A 559 49.71 3.21 7.35
CA VAL A 559 50.76 2.52 8.12
C VAL A 559 51.89 3.49 8.46
N GLU A 560 52.37 4.28 7.50
CA GLU A 560 53.37 5.33 7.70
C GLU A 560 52.88 6.39 8.70
N LEU A 561 51.64 6.87 8.56
CA LEU A 561 51.01 7.81 9.49
C LEU A 561 50.99 7.29 10.93
N LYS A 562 50.65 6.00 11.09
CA LYS A 562 50.58 5.34 12.39
C LYS A 562 51.96 5.22 13.02
N GLN A 563 52.99 4.95 12.23
CA GLN A 563 54.39 4.90 12.69
C GLN A 563 54.92 6.30 13.08
N GLU A 564 54.63 7.33 12.29
CA GLU A 564 55.15 8.70 12.51
C GLU A 564 54.43 9.45 13.64
N HIS A 565 53.11 9.27 13.78
CA HIS A 565 52.27 10.12 14.64
C HIS A 565 51.41 9.36 15.65
N GLY A 566 51.42 8.02 15.60
CA GLY A 566 50.75 7.14 16.54
C GLY A 566 49.28 6.83 16.20
N ASP A 567 48.72 5.88 16.95
CA ASP A 567 47.39 5.29 16.71
C ASP A 567 46.24 6.31 16.75
N GLN A 568 46.37 7.36 17.57
CA GLN A 568 45.33 8.38 17.70
C GLN A 568 45.23 9.24 16.44
N MET A 569 46.35 9.54 15.78
CA MET A 569 46.35 10.28 14.52
C MET A 569 45.80 9.42 13.38
N PHE A 570 46.19 8.14 13.34
CA PHE A 570 45.61 7.15 12.44
C PHE A 570 44.07 7.09 12.57
N ALA A 571 43.55 7.01 13.80
CA ALA A 571 42.10 6.93 14.03
C ALA A 571 41.36 8.19 13.54
N LEU A 572 41.94 9.38 13.70
CA LEU A 572 41.35 10.63 13.21
C LEU A 572 41.28 10.66 11.67
N VAL A 573 42.36 10.26 11.00
CA VAL A 573 42.42 10.22 9.53
C VAL A 573 41.51 9.13 8.97
N LYS A 574 41.49 7.95 9.58
CA LYS A 574 40.55 6.86 9.24
C LYS A 574 39.10 7.32 9.36
N GLN A 575 38.75 7.96 10.47
CA GLN A 575 37.40 8.48 10.67
C GLN A 575 37.04 9.54 9.63
N ALA A 576 37.94 10.46 9.30
CA ALA A 576 37.72 11.47 8.27
C ALA A 576 37.53 10.85 6.87
N LEU A 577 38.28 9.81 6.52
CA LEU A 577 38.12 9.07 5.25
C LEU A 577 36.76 8.37 5.16
N ILE A 578 36.33 7.71 6.23
CA ILE A 578 35.02 7.03 6.31
C ILE A 578 33.89 8.07 6.21
N GLU A 579 33.99 9.19 6.93
CA GLU A 579 33.01 10.27 6.87
C GLU A 579 32.91 10.88 5.47
N ARG A 580 34.05 11.13 4.80
CA ARG A 580 34.06 11.61 3.41
C ARG A 580 33.35 10.62 2.49
N ASN A 581 33.69 9.35 2.57
CA ASN A 581 33.13 8.32 1.68
C ASN A 581 31.62 8.13 1.89
N LYS A 582 31.16 8.24 3.13
CA LYS A 582 29.74 8.08 3.47
C LYS A 582 28.87 9.26 3.03
N TYR A 583 29.34 10.48 3.21
CA TYR A 583 28.50 11.67 3.04
C TYR A 583 28.75 12.39 1.71
N ASN A 584 29.97 12.36 1.18
CA ASN A 584 30.29 12.98 -0.10
C ASN A 584 31.32 12.14 -0.91
N PRO A 585 30.94 10.94 -1.39
CA PRO A 585 31.85 10.03 -2.09
C PRO A 585 32.42 10.62 -3.38
N SER A 586 31.63 11.42 -4.11
CA SER A 586 32.01 11.94 -5.43
C SER A 586 32.53 13.37 -5.44
N GLY A 587 32.21 14.18 -4.41
CA GLY A 587 32.44 15.62 -4.45
C GLY A 587 33.80 16.08 -3.92
N GLY A 588 34.52 15.27 -3.15
CA GLY A 588 35.88 15.57 -2.68
C GLY A 588 36.03 16.78 -1.73
N TYR A 589 34.94 17.48 -1.41
CA TYR A 589 34.91 18.60 -0.46
C TYR A 589 34.19 18.21 0.84
N PRO A 590 34.64 18.74 1.99
CA PRO A 590 33.98 18.49 3.27
C PRO A 590 32.57 19.06 3.31
N GLU A 591 31.58 18.19 3.56
CA GLU A 591 30.17 18.59 3.63
C GLU A 591 29.79 19.00 5.05
N THR A 592 29.10 20.13 5.18
CA THR A 592 28.64 20.65 6.48
C THR A 592 27.25 20.11 6.78
N LEU A 593 27.12 19.35 7.86
CA LEU A 593 25.86 18.74 8.29
C LEU A 593 25.40 19.28 9.65
N LEU A 594 24.09 19.22 9.87
CA LEU A 594 23.48 19.41 11.18
C LEU A 594 23.83 18.21 12.06
N TRP A 595 24.41 18.46 13.24
CA TRP A 595 24.92 17.40 14.09
C TRP A 595 24.42 17.51 15.53
N ASN A 596 24.04 16.37 16.08
CA ASN A 596 23.67 16.22 17.48
C ASN A 596 24.88 15.66 18.23
N PHE A 597 25.66 16.53 18.85
CA PHE A 597 26.86 16.18 19.60
C PHE A 597 26.58 15.37 20.87
N LYS A 598 25.33 15.40 21.38
CA LYS A 598 24.93 14.60 22.54
C LYS A 598 24.78 13.12 22.18
N HIS A 599 24.22 12.82 21.01
CA HIS A 599 23.92 11.45 20.57
C HIS A 599 24.87 10.95 19.48
N SER A 600 25.88 11.74 19.10
CA SER A 600 26.86 11.41 18.07
C SER A 600 26.24 10.96 16.74
N ARG A 601 25.17 11.64 16.32
CA ARG A 601 24.48 11.39 15.04
C ARG A 601 24.08 12.69 14.35
N GLU A 602 23.66 12.57 13.09
CA GLU A 602 23.05 13.66 12.34
C GLU A 602 21.79 14.17 13.08
N ALA A 603 21.66 15.49 13.19
CA ALA A 603 20.53 16.14 13.81
C ALA A 603 19.40 16.33 12.79
N THR A 604 18.16 16.12 13.21
CA THR A 604 17.01 16.38 12.34
C THR A 604 16.75 17.88 12.22
N MET A 605 16.07 18.30 11.13
CA MET A 605 15.63 19.69 10.96
C MET A 605 14.78 20.17 12.15
N GLU A 606 13.94 19.29 12.70
CA GLU A 606 13.14 19.58 13.88
C GLU A 606 14.01 19.84 15.12
N GLU A 607 15.00 18.98 15.40
CA GLU A 607 15.92 19.18 16.54
C GLU A 607 16.66 20.51 16.44
N ALA A 608 17.10 20.89 15.23
CA ALA A 608 17.78 22.15 14.96
C ALA A 608 16.86 23.37 15.13
N VAL A 609 15.63 23.32 14.59
CA VAL A 609 14.64 24.40 14.77
C VAL A 609 14.25 24.55 16.24
N GLN A 610 13.96 23.45 16.94
CA GLN A 610 13.65 23.48 18.36
C GLN A 610 14.81 24.07 19.17
N PHE A 611 16.06 23.76 18.82
CA PHE A 611 17.24 24.33 19.46
C PHE A 611 17.30 25.86 19.26
N ILE A 612 17.10 26.33 18.04
CA ILE A 612 17.09 27.77 17.73
C ILE A 612 15.96 28.49 18.48
N VAL A 613 14.73 27.96 18.42
CA VAL A 613 13.57 28.54 19.11
C VAL A 613 13.83 28.65 20.61
N LYS A 614 14.33 27.58 21.24
CA LYS A 614 14.68 27.60 22.68
C LYS A 614 15.74 28.66 22.99
N LYS A 615 16.78 28.79 22.15
CA LYS A 615 17.84 29.79 22.32
C LYS A 615 17.33 31.22 22.15
N CYS A 616 16.49 31.47 21.14
CA CYS A 616 15.84 32.76 20.90
C CYS A 616 14.91 33.15 22.07
N CYS A 617 14.11 32.21 22.59
CA CYS A 617 13.25 32.43 23.75
C CYS A 617 14.05 32.69 25.03
N ALA A 618 15.19 32.03 25.22
CA ALA A 618 16.06 32.25 26.38
C ALA A 618 16.73 33.63 26.37
N ASN A 619 17.13 34.12 25.19
CA ASN A 619 17.74 35.46 25.06
C ASN A 619 16.73 36.59 25.27
N LYS A 620 15.45 36.39 24.95
CA LYS A 620 14.38 37.38 25.23
C LYS A 620 14.06 37.56 26.71
N ARG A 621 14.35 36.57 27.56
CA ARG A 621 14.14 36.66 29.03
C ARG A 621 15.31 37.30 29.78
N LYS A 622 16.43 37.56 29.11
CA LYS A 622 17.63 38.20 29.67
C LYS A 622 17.77 39.69 29.30
N ARG A 623 16.84 40.21 28.50
CA ARG A 623 16.76 41.64 28.16
C ARG A 623 15.70 42.32 28.99
#